data_AF-A0A1I6E588-F1
#
_entry.id   AF-A0A1I6E588-F1
#
_cell.length_a   1.000
_cell.length_b   1.000
_cell.length_c   1.000
_cell.angle_alpha   90.00
_cell.angle_beta   90.00
_cell.angle_gamma   90.00
#
_symmetry.space_group_name_H-M   'P 1'
#
loop_
_entity.id
_entity.type
_entity.pdbx_description
1 polymer ?
#
loop_
_entity_poly.entity_id
_entity_poly.type
_entity_poly.pdbx_seq_one_letter_code
_entity_poly.pdbx_strand_id
1 'polypeptide(L)'
;MSNVVNLENIRLEKLLRELYTAQKCTFFLEDAMGRVMDQFGFTEQEAIDIVKLLMEKGLISTRAFLPATFLRPKYIRMFPVVLTAKALVLLKDSEEKNKGEQFN
;
A
#
# COMPACT_ATOMS: atom_id res chain seq x y z
N MET A 1 -23.27 -2.04 12.29
CA MET A 1 -22.20 -1.15 11.76
C MET A 1 -20.92 -1.94 11.42
N SER A 2 -21.03 -3.18 10.96
CA SER A 2 -19.91 -4.12 10.79
C SER A 2 -19.47 -4.31 9.33
N ASN A 3 -20.26 -3.85 8.36
CA ASN A 3 -19.98 -4.05 6.92
C ASN A 3 -19.09 -2.95 6.31
N VAL A 4 -19.02 -1.75 6.92
CA VAL A 4 -18.21 -0.63 6.40
C VAL A 4 -16.72 -0.88 6.64
N VAL A 5 -16.37 -1.41 7.83
CA VAL A 5 -14.99 -1.75 8.21
C VAL A 5 -14.40 -2.86 7.33
N ASN A 6 -15.26 -3.76 6.82
CA ASN A 6 -14.83 -4.88 5.99
C ASN A 6 -14.41 -4.43 4.58
N LEU A 7 -15.14 -3.48 3.97
CA LEU A 7 -14.78 -2.91 2.67
C LEU A 7 -13.49 -2.10 2.70
N GLU A 8 -13.25 -1.32 3.78
CA GLU A 8 -11.99 -0.59 3.97
C GLU A 8 -10.80 -1.53 4.16
N ASN A 9 -10.98 -2.62 4.91
CA ASN A 9 -9.93 -3.62 5.11
C ASN A 9 -9.62 -4.41 3.83
N ILE A 10 -10.64 -4.81 3.07
CA ILE A 10 -10.46 -5.49 1.77
C ILE A 10 -9.74 -4.57 0.77
N ARG A 11 -10.08 -3.27 0.76
CA ARG A 11 -9.40 -2.27 -0.09
C ARG A 11 -7.95 -2.03 0.34
N LEU A 12 -7.69 -1.96 1.65
CA LEU A 12 -6.35 -1.79 2.19
C LEU A 12 -5.45 -3.00 1.93
N GLU A 13 -5.98 -4.21 2.12
CA GLU A 13 -5.24 -5.44 1.85
C GLU A 13 -4.84 -5.52 0.37
N LYS A 14 -5.80 -5.30 -0.53
CA LYS A 14 -5.54 -5.31 -1.97
C LYS A 14 -4.46 -4.29 -2.33
N LEU A 15 -4.56 -3.08 -1.80
CA LEU A 15 -3.53 -2.05 -1.98
C LEU A 15 -2.14 -2.50 -1.50
N LEU A 16 -2.05 -3.05 -0.28
CA LEU A 16 -0.79 -3.54 0.27
C LEU A 16 -0.19 -4.67 -0.57
N ARG A 17 -1.03 -5.55 -1.12
CA ARG A 17 -0.59 -6.65 -2.00
C ARG A 17 -0.03 -6.12 -3.31
N GLU A 18 -0.66 -5.12 -3.91
CA GLU A 18 -0.16 -4.51 -5.14
C GLU A 18 1.12 -3.72 -4.89
N LEU A 19 1.21 -2.99 -3.78
CA LEU A 19 2.46 -2.32 -3.37
C LEU A 19 3.59 -3.34 -3.15
N TYR A 20 3.31 -4.47 -2.50
CA TYR A 20 4.28 -5.54 -2.29
C TYR A 20 4.74 -6.17 -3.61
N THR A 21 3.80 -6.42 -4.51
CA THR A 21 4.07 -6.99 -5.84
C THR A 21 4.90 -6.01 -6.68
N ALA A 22 4.51 -4.74 -6.70
CA ALA A 22 5.25 -3.70 -7.38
C ALA A 22 6.68 -3.58 -6.83
N GLN A 23 6.86 -3.57 -5.50
CA GLN A 23 8.19 -3.53 -4.86
C GLN A 23 9.09 -4.73 -5.25
N LYS A 24 8.51 -5.92 -5.44
CA LYS A 24 9.27 -7.10 -5.88
C LYS A 24 9.61 -7.11 -7.37
N CYS A 25 8.76 -6.50 -8.18
CA CYS A 25 8.83 -6.53 -9.64
C CYS A 25 9.57 -5.31 -10.23
N THR A 26 10.00 -4.36 -9.40
CA THR A 26 10.77 -3.20 -9.83
C THR A 26 12.15 -3.18 -9.20
N PHE A 27 13.16 -2.80 -9.99
CA PHE A 27 14.51 -2.54 -9.49
C PHE A 27 14.56 -1.19 -8.75
N PHE A 28 13.78 -0.21 -9.21
CA PHE A 28 13.64 1.10 -8.61
C PHE A 28 12.39 1.15 -7.73
N LEU A 29 12.56 1.56 -6.48
CA LEU A 29 11.46 1.65 -5.50
C LEU A 29 10.50 2.79 -5.84
N GLU A 30 10.99 3.79 -6.58
CA GLU A 30 10.27 4.95 -7.06
C GLU A 30 9.18 4.58 -8.08
N ASP A 31 9.33 3.47 -8.80
CA ASP A 31 8.34 3.02 -9.80
C ASP A 31 7.11 2.36 -9.18
N ALA A 32 7.21 1.90 -7.93
CA ALA A 32 6.16 1.09 -7.30
C ALA A 32 4.86 1.88 -7.13
N MET A 33 4.94 3.13 -6.66
CA MET A 33 3.76 3.95 -6.43
C MET A 33 3.06 4.32 -7.73
N GLY A 34 3.82 4.71 -8.77
CA GLY A 34 3.27 5.03 -10.09
C GLY A 34 2.46 3.87 -10.68
N ARG A 35 2.98 2.63 -10.59
CA ARG A 35 2.27 1.42 -11.06
C ARG A 35 0.96 1.19 -10.32
N VAL A 36 0.98 1.33 -8.99
CA VAL A 36 -0.23 1.17 -8.18
C VAL A 36 -1.25 2.27 -8.50
N MET A 37 -0.82 3.51 -8.71
CA MET A 37 -1.73 4.58 -9.13
C MET A 37 -2.41 4.26 -10.46
N ASP A 38 -1.66 3.78 -11.45
CA ASP A 38 -2.21 3.45 -12.78
C ASP A 38 -3.18 2.26 -12.71
N GLN A 39 -2.88 1.26 -11.88
CA GLN A 39 -3.71 0.07 -11.72
C GLN A 39 -5.05 0.34 -11.03
N PHE A 40 -5.08 1.24 -10.06
CA PHE A 40 -6.29 1.61 -9.32
C PHE A 40 -6.97 2.88 -9.87
N GLY A 41 -6.35 3.56 -10.82
CA GLY A 41 -6.85 4.82 -11.37
C GLY A 41 -6.83 5.98 -10.36
N PHE A 42 -5.86 6.00 -9.45
CA PHE A 42 -5.77 7.05 -8.43
C PHE A 42 -5.30 8.38 -9.02
N THR A 43 -5.96 9.44 -8.57
CA THR A 43 -5.44 10.80 -8.69
C THR A 43 -4.21 10.99 -7.80
N GLU A 44 -3.40 12.02 -8.09
CA GLU A 44 -2.25 12.35 -7.25
C GLU A 44 -2.66 12.71 -5.81
N GLN A 45 -3.82 13.34 -5.63
CA GLN A 45 -4.32 13.71 -4.31
C GLN A 45 -4.73 12.48 -3.50
N GLU A 46 -5.47 11.55 -4.11
CA GLU A 46 -5.83 10.28 -3.47
C GLU A 46 -4.58 9.47 -3.10
N ALA A 47 -3.58 9.44 -3.98
CA ALA A 47 -2.31 8.79 -3.70
C ALA A 47 -1.59 9.40 -2.49
N ILE A 48 -1.57 10.73 -2.36
CA ILE A 48 -0.99 11.42 -1.20
C ILE A 48 -1.72 11.04 0.08
N ASP A 49 -3.06 11.03 0.04
CA ASP A 49 -3.87 10.74 1.23
C ASP A 49 -3.75 9.26 1.65
N ILE A 50 -3.65 8.35 0.68
CA ILE A 50 -3.33 6.94 0.91
C ILE A 50 -1.95 6.80 1.57
N VAL A 51 -0.91 7.43 1.04
CA VAL A 51 0.44 7.32 1.60
C VAL A 51 0.49 7.86 3.02
N LYS A 52 -0.19 8.99 3.30
CA LYS A 52 -0.32 9.52 4.67
C LYS A 52 -0.99 8.51 5.61
N LEU A 53 -2.08 7.89 5.18
CA LEU A 53 -2.77 6.86 5.95
C LEU A 53 -1.87 5.65 6.23
N LEU A 54 -1.10 5.20 5.24
CA LEU A 54 -0.15 4.09 5.40
C LEU A 54 0.99 4.44 6.36
N MET A 55 1.47 5.69 6.33
CA MET A 55 2.46 6.19 7.29
C MET A 55 1.90 6.23 8.71
N GLU A 56 0.69 6.78 8.88
CA GLU A 56 0.00 6.87 10.17
C GLU A 56 -0.23 5.49 10.80
N LYS A 57 -0.64 4.51 9.98
CA LYS A 57 -0.82 3.12 10.42
C LYS A 57 0.49 2.35 10.63
N GLY A 58 1.64 2.94 10.29
CA GLY A 58 2.96 2.30 10.37
C GLY A 58 3.14 1.13 9.39
N LEU A 59 2.47 1.19 8.25
CA LEU A 59 2.49 0.14 7.21
C LEU A 59 3.61 0.34 6.20
N ILE A 60 4.08 1.58 6.04
CA ILE A 60 5.27 1.89 5.26
C ILE A 60 6.34 2.57 6.12
N SER A 61 7.60 2.34 5.75
CA SER A 61 8.77 2.95 6.35
C SER A 61 9.27 4.09 5.48
N THR A 62 9.57 5.21 6.11
CA THR A 62 10.13 6.40 5.46
C THR A 62 11.53 6.74 5.95
N ARG A 63 12.16 5.86 6.74
CA ARG A 63 13.43 6.17 7.43
C ARG A 63 14.62 6.44 6.50
N ALA A 64 14.55 5.99 5.24
CA ALA A 64 15.64 6.10 4.28
C ALA A 64 15.55 7.37 3.41
N PHE A 65 14.49 8.16 3.51
CA PHE A 65 14.27 9.34 2.66
C PHE A 65 13.40 10.39 3.36
N LEU A 66 13.23 11.56 2.74
CA LEU A 66 12.35 12.62 3.25
C LEU A 66 10.97 12.56 2.57
N PRO A 67 9.89 12.13 3.25
CA PRO A 67 8.56 11.98 2.63
C PRO A 67 8.00 13.28 2.05
N ALA A 68 8.30 14.41 2.72
CA ALA A 68 7.80 15.73 2.32
C ALA A 68 8.20 16.11 0.88
N THR A 69 9.31 15.56 0.36
CA THR A 69 9.75 15.78 -1.02
C THR A 69 8.80 15.16 -2.05
N PHE A 70 8.13 14.08 -1.68
CA PHE A 70 7.30 13.25 -2.57
C PHE A 70 5.80 13.45 -2.32
N LEU A 71 5.39 13.85 -1.11
CA LEU A 71 3.99 14.08 -0.72
C LEU A 71 3.42 15.39 -1.29
N ARG A 72 3.55 15.57 -2.60
CA ARG A 72 3.05 16.72 -3.35
C ARG A 72 2.69 16.31 -4.78
N PRO A 73 1.73 17.01 -5.42
CA PRO A 73 1.40 16.79 -6.82
C PRO A 73 2.65 16.81 -7.71
N LYS A 74 2.66 16.00 -8.77
CA LYS A 74 3.78 15.72 -9.70
C LYS A 74 4.93 14.86 -9.15
N TYR A 75 5.03 14.65 -7.84
CA TYR A 75 6.12 13.88 -7.22
C TYR A 75 5.67 12.58 -6.57
N ILE A 76 4.39 12.47 -6.21
CA ILE A 76 3.84 11.29 -5.51
C ILE A 76 4.01 9.98 -6.31
N ARG A 77 4.01 10.06 -7.64
CA ARG A 77 4.23 8.90 -8.51
C ARG A 77 5.60 8.24 -8.29
N MET A 78 6.58 9.00 -7.83
CA MET A 78 7.95 8.53 -7.55
C MET A 78 8.18 8.24 -6.06
N PHE A 79 7.12 8.19 -5.24
CA PHE A 79 7.26 7.96 -3.80
C PHE A 79 7.88 6.58 -3.54
N PRO A 80 9.04 6.49 -2.86
CA PRO A 80 9.65 5.20 -2.56
C PRO A 80 8.78 4.41 -1.58
N VAL A 81 8.29 3.25 -2.02
CA VAL A 81 7.44 2.38 -1.19
C VAL A 81 8.31 1.33 -0.50
N VAL A 82 8.34 1.38 0.83
CA VAL A 82 9.02 0.36 1.65
C VAL A 82 8.04 -0.17 2.69
N LEU A 83 7.51 -1.38 2.49
CA LEU A 83 6.61 -2.01 3.45
C LEU A 83 7.33 -2.37 4.76
N THR A 84 6.65 -2.16 5.89
CA THR A 84 7.15 -2.58 7.21
C THR A 84 6.92 -4.06 7.47
N ALA A 85 7.62 -4.64 8.45
CA ALA A 85 7.33 -5.99 8.94
C ALA A 85 5.86 -6.14 9.35
N LYS A 86 5.24 -5.10 9.92
CA LYS A 86 3.82 -5.07 10.28
C LYS A 86 2.91 -5.25 9.06
N ALA A 87 3.19 -4.54 7.97
CA ALA A 87 2.44 -4.71 6.72
C ALA A 87 2.58 -6.11 6.13
N LEU A 88 3.79 -6.70 6.21
CA LEU A 88 4.02 -8.07 5.73
C LEU A 88 3.29 -9.13 6.57
N VAL A 89 3.20 -8.94 7.90
CA VAL A 89 2.40 -9.82 8.76
C VAL A 89 0.92 -9.74 8.38
N LEU A 90 0.38 -8.54 8.18
CA LEU A 90 -1.01 -8.37 7.74
C LEU A 90 -1.31 -9.08 6.41
N LEU A 91 -0.38 -9.05 5.45
CA LEU A 91 -0.51 -9.75 4.18
C LEU A 91 -0.46 -11.28 4.33
N LYS A 92 0.29 -11.81 5.29
CA LYS A 92 0.35 -13.26 5.55
C LYS A 92 -0.92 -13.75 6.24
N ASP A 93 -1.38 -13.02 7.26
CA ASP A 93 -2.58 -13.37 8.00
C ASP A 93 -3.82 -13.40 7.09
N SER A 94 -3.86 -12.53 6.07
CA SER A 94 -4.95 -12.52 5.10
C SER A 94 -4.88 -13.69 4.12
N GLU A 95 -3.69 -14.12 3.69
CA GLU A 95 -3.51 -15.33 2.88
C GLU A 95 -3.94 -16.60 3.62
N GLU A 96 -3.67 -16.68 4.92
CA GLU A 96 -4.06 -17.83 5.75
C GLU A 96 -5.58 -17.88 5.98
N LYS A 97 -6.24 -16.74 6.21
CA LYS A 97 -7.71 -16.67 6.31
C LYS A 97 -8.42 -17.09 5.03
N ASN A 98 -7.93 -16.61 3.87
CA ASN A 98 -8.49 -16.98 2.57
C ASN A 98 -8.32 -18.48 2.25
N LYS A 99 -7.30 -19.14 2.81
CA LYS A 99 -7.13 -20.60 2.70
C LYS A 99 -8.08 -21.37 3.63
N GLY A 100 -8.35 -20.85 4.83
CA GLY A 100 -9.26 -21.48 5.79
C GLY A 100 -10.75 -21.45 5.38
N GLU A 101 -11.16 -20.44 4.61
CA GLU A 101 -12.55 -20.31 4.13
C GLU A 101 -12.86 -21.21 2.91
N GLN A 102 -11.86 -21.77 2.23
CA GLN A 102 -12.09 -22.69 1.10
C GLN A 102 -12.34 -24.14 1.51
N PHE A 103 -12.27 -24.46 2.82
CA PHE A 103 -12.46 -25.80 3.36
C PHE A 103 -13.67 -25.94 4.31
N ASN A 104 -14.61 -24.99 4.31
CA ASN A 104 -15.89 -25.11 5.04
C ASN A 104 -17.08 -24.99 4.09
#